data_AF-A0A7Z9DWE2-F1
#
_entry.id   AF-A0A7Z9DWE2-F1
#
_cell.length_a   1.000
_cell.length_b   1.000
_cell.length_c   1.000
_cell.angle_alpha   90.00
_cell.angle_beta   90.00
_cell.angle_gamma   90.00
#
_symmetry.space_group_name_H-M   'P 1'
#
loop_
_entity.id
_entity.type
_entity.pdbx_description
1 polymer ?
#
loop_
_entity_poly.entity_id
_entity_poly.type
_entity_poly.pdbx_seq_one_letter_code
_entity_poly.pdbx_strand_id
1 'polypeptide(L)'
;MSSPQTLIEVQEDTASHVSAMAPAAPLRIANQQEHSAKPNTWKIFVSTFITIFLAEIGDKTQLTTLLITAESHNPWIVFAGAGSALILTSFLGVLVGQWLASRISPRTLEIAAGSSLLLISVLLFWEVLH
;
A
#
# COMPACT_ATOMS: atom_id res chain seq x y z
N MET A 1 -85.81 -41.72 0.70
CA MET A 1 -86.29 -40.39 0.27
C MET A 1 -85.41 -39.36 0.97
N SER A 2 -84.62 -38.50 0.35
CA SER A 2 -84.45 -38.11 -1.06
C SER A 2 -83.02 -37.59 -1.24
N SER A 3 -82.46 -37.78 -2.43
CA SER A 3 -81.07 -37.47 -2.80
C SER A 3 -80.84 -35.94 -3.06
N PRO A 4 -79.73 -35.50 -3.70
CA PRO A 4 -78.82 -34.44 -3.25
C PRO A 4 -79.00 -33.13 -4.06
N GLN A 5 -78.13 -32.12 -3.84
CA GLN A 5 -77.40 -31.35 -4.89
C GLN A 5 -77.06 -29.90 -4.46
N THR A 6 -75.85 -29.49 -4.86
CA THR A 6 -75.41 -28.15 -5.30
C THR A 6 -75.52 -26.95 -4.36
N LEU A 7 -74.38 -26.50 -3.84
CA LEU A 7 -73.95 -25.09 -3.93
C LEU A 7 -72.46 -25.07 -4.31
N ILE A 8 -72.18 -24.83 -5.59
CA ILE A 8 -71.73 -23.54 -6.16
C ILE A 8 -70.29 -23.22 -5.74
N GLU A 9 -69.42 -23.47 -6.71
CA GLU A 9 -68.11 -22.89 -6.94
C GLU A 9 -68.13 -21.37 -6.71
N VAL A 10 -67.43 -20.94 -5.67
CA VAL A 10 -66.91 -19.57 -5.58
C VAL A 10 -65.40 -19.71 -5.51
N GLN A 11 -64.81 -19.73 -6.70
CA GLN A 11 -63.42 -19.42 -6.93
C GLN A 11 -63.21 -17.95 -6.51
N GLU A 12 -62.86 -17.70 -5.24
CA GLU A 12 -62.24 -16.43 -4.87
C GLU A 12 -60.73 -16.53 -5.13
N ASP A 13 -60.41 -16.05 -6.32
CA ASP A 13 -59.10 -15.68 -6.83
C ASP A 13 -58.41 -14.69 -5.88
N THR A 14 -57.68 -15.17 -4.86
CA THR A 14 -56.56 -14.44 -4.23
C THR A 14 -55.65 -15.43 -3.50
N ALA A 15 -55.20 -16.47 -4.19
CA ALA A 15 -54.02 -17.26 -3.76
C ALA A 15 -52.75 -16.75 -4.47
N SER A 16 -52.64 -15.44 -4.61
CA SER A 16 -51.43 -14.71 -4.99
C SER A 16 -50.75 -14.11 -3.77
N HIS A 17 -50.77 -14.77 -2.61
CA HIS A 17 -50.05 -14.31 -1.44
C HIS A 17 -49.21 -15.42 -0.81
N VAL A 18 -47.92 -15.33 -1.14
CA VAL A 18 -46.80 -15.78 -0.33
C VAL A 18 -46.63 -17.31 -0.28
N SER A 19 -46.23 -17.83 -1.44
CA SER A 19 -45.35 -18.99 -1.54
C SER A 19 -44.33 -18.97 -0.39
N ALA A 20 -44.27 -20.10 0.32
CA ALA A 20 -43.41 -20.37 1.45
C ALA A 20 -42.02 -19.73 1.30
N MET A 21 -41.83 -18.59 1.97
CA MET A 21 -40.49 -18.09 2.31
C MET A 21 -39.96 -19.02 3.40
N ALA A 22 -39.34 -20.12 2.98
CA ALA A 22 -38.41 -20.85 3.82
C ALA A 22 -37.45 -19.83 4.46
N PRO A 23 -37.15 -19.92 5.76
CA PRO A 23 -36.18 -19.00 6.36
C PRO A 23 -34.86 -19.21 5.64
N ALA A 24 -34.49 -18.24 4.81
CA ALA A 24 -33.19 -18.18 4.17
C ALA A 24 -32.16 -18.32 5.29
N ALA A 25 -31.43 -19.44 5.28
CA ALA A 25 -30.30 -19.63 6.17
C ALA A 25 -29.49 -18.33 6.16
N PRO A 26 -29.13 -17.75 7.32
CA PRO A 26 -28.37 -16.52 7.32
C PRO A 26 -27.16 -16.77 6.45
N LEU A 27 -26.98 -15.92 5.43
CA LEU A 27 -25.75 -15.88 4.67
C LEU A 27 -24.67 -15.68 5.73
N ARG A 28 -24.00 -16.77 6.09
CA ARG A 28 -22.77 -16.72 6.84
C ARG A 28 -21.83 -16.06 5.86
N ILE A 29 -21.83 -14.72 5.87
CA ILE A 29 -20.68 -13.92 5.51
C ILE A 29 -19.60 -14.63 6.30
N ALA A 30 -18.82 -15.45 5.60
CA ALA A 30 -17.61 -15.99 6.14
C ALA A 30 -16.89 -14.71 6.54
N ASN A 31 -16.95 -14.43 7.83
CA ASN A 31 -16.22 -13.39 8.47
C ASN A 31 -14.80 -13.77 8.13
N GLN A 32 -14.29 -13.25 7.01
CA GLN A 32 -12.90 -12.98 6.88
C GLN A 32 -12.68 -11.96 7.97
N GLN A 33 -12.50 -12.50 9.18
CA GLN A 33 -11.57 -11.97 10.13
C GLN A 33 -10.28 -11.93 9.31
N GLU A 34 -10.12 -10.84 8.55
CA GLU A 34 -8.87 -10.13 8.39
C GLU A 34 -8.31 -10.14 9.79
N HIS A 35 -7.53 -11.20 10.07
CA HIS A 35 -6.94 -11.42 11.35
C HIS A 35 -5.99 -10.25 11.45
N SER A 36 -6.48 -9.19 12.11
CA SER A 36 -5.71 -8.06 12.58
C SER A 36 -4.77 -8.61 13.63
N ALA A 37 -3.87 -9.49 13.20
CA ALA A 37 -2.68 -9.84 13.92
C ALA A 37 -2.03 -8.50 14.19
N LYS A 38 -1.85 -8.17 15.48
CA LYS A 38 -0.94 -7.09 15.86
C LYS A 38 0.30 -7.29 15.01
N PRO A 39 0.62 -6.34 14.10
CA PRO A 39 1.73 -6.55 13.23
C PRO A 39 2.93 -6.62 14.17
N ASN A 40 3.65 -7.73 14.10
CA ASN A 40 4.83 -7.93 14.89
C ASN A 40 5.83 -6.88 14.42
N THR A 41 5.97 -5.82 15.22
CA THR A 41 6.91 -4.72 14.97
C THR A 41 8.29 -5.24 14.63
N TRP A 42 8.69 -6.37 15.25
CA TRP A 42 9.92 -7.07 14.91
C TRP A 42 9.97 -7.56 13.46
N LYS A 43 8.90 -8.20 12.95
CA LYS A 43 8.85 -8.59 11.53
C LYS A 43 8.82 -7.38 10.61
N ILE A 44 8.05 -6.33 10.94
CA ILE A 44 8.03 -5.10 10.12
C ILE A 44 9.42 -4.48 10.06
N PHE A 45 10.10 -4.38 11.21
CA PHE A 45 11.45 -3.85 11.30
C PHE A 45 12.42 -4.68 10.46
N VAL A 46 12.44 -6.00 10.65
CA VAL A 46 13.33 -6.90 9.91
C VAL A 46 13.02 -6.88 8.42
N SER A 47 11.74 -6.90 8.00
CA SER A 47 11.37 -6.86 6.58
C SER A 47 11.78 -5.55 5.95
N THR A 48 11.47 -4.43 6.60
CA THR A 48 11.81 -3.08 6.10
C THR A 48 13.31 -2.89 6.05
N PHE A 49 14.04 -3.33 7.09
CA PHE A 49 15.49 -3.30 7.13
C PHE A 49 16.09 -4.12 5.99
N ILE A 50 15.68 -5.37 5.79
CA ILE A 50 16.21 -6.23 4.71
C ILE A 50 15.89 -5.61 3.34
N THR A 51 14.66 -5.15 3.11
CA THR A 51 14.28 -4.54 1.83
C THR A 51 15.10 -3.30 1.53
N ILE A 52 15.24 -2.38 2.49
CA ILE A 52 16.04 -1.15 2.30
C ILE A 52 17.52 -1.50 2.19
N PHE A 53 18.04 -2.38 3.04
CA PHE A 53 19.44 -2.80 3.01
C PHE A 53 19.79 -3.40 1.65
N LEU A 54 19.00 -4.35 1.12
CA LEU A 54 19.25 -4.92 -0.21
C LEU A 54 19.18 -3.86 -1.33
N ALA A 55 18.26 -2.88 -1.21
CA ALA A 55 18.18 -1.78 -2.18
C ALA A 55 19.39 -0.84 -2.10
N GLU A 56 20.02 -0.73 -0.93
CA GLU A 56 21.15 0.15 -0.65
C GLU A 56 22.52 -0.52 -0.77
N ILE A 57 22.63 -1.85 -0.77
CA ILE A 57 23.93 -2.54 -0.84
C ILE A 57 24.63 -2.19 -2.16
N GLY A 58 25.77 -1.51 -2.03
CA GLY A 58 26.59 -1.12 -3.18
C GLY A 58 26.11 0.14 -3.89
N ASP A 59 25.30 0.98 -3.22
CA ASP A 59 25.00 2.30 -3.76
C ASP A 59 26.31 3.08 -4.04
N LYS A 60 26.30 3.85 -5.13
CA LYS A 60 27.45 4.66 -5.57
C LYS A 60 27.89 5.64 -4.47
N THR A 61 26.96 6.09 -3.62
CA THR A 61 27.27 6.95 -2.47
C THR A 61 28.12 6.22 -1.43
N GLN A 62 27.93 4.91 -1.22
CA GLN A 62 28.73 4.12 -0.28
C GLN A 62 30.17 3.95 -0.76
N LEU A 63 30.37 3.64 -2.05
CA LEU A 63 31.72 3.57 -2.64
C LEU A 63 32.42 4.93 -2.64
N THR A 64 31.69 6.00 -2.95
CA THR A 64 32.22 7.37 -2.90
C THR A 64 32.67 7.73 -1.49
N THR A 65 31.83 7.46 -0.48
CA THR A 65 32.18 7.71 0.92
C THR A 65 33.37 6.87 1.37
N LEU A 66 33.44 5.60 0.96
CA LEU A 66 34.57 4.71 1.25
C LEU A 66 35.87 5.23 0.64
N LEU A 67 35.85 5.66 -0.62
CA LEU A 67 37.02 6.24 -1.31
C LEU A 67 37.49 7.52 -0.63
N ILE A 68 36.56 8.45 -0.34
CA ILE A 68 36.88 9.70 0.38
C ILE A 68 37.45 9.38 1.77
N THR A 69 36.92 8.37 2.45
CA THR A 69 37.43 7.93 3.76
C THR A 69 38.82 7.32 3.64
N ALA A 70 39.08 6.54 2.58
CA ALA A 70 40.37 5.89 2.35
C ALA A 70 41.48 6.89 1.98
N GLU A 71 41.15 7.99 1.31
CA GLU A 71 42.09 9.07 0.96
C GLU A 71 42.27 10.08 2.11
N SER A 72 41.28 10.19 3.01
CA SER A 72 41.33 11.12 4.13
C SER A 72 42.30 10.67 5.23
N HIS A 73 43.15 11.59 5.68
CA HIS A 73 44.02 11.38 6.84
C HIS A 73 43.24 11.26 8.16
N ASN A 74 41.96 11.65 8.18
CA ASN A 74 41.11 11.56 9.36
C ASN A 74 39.69 11.06 8.99
N PRO A 75 39.38 9.78 9.20
CA PRO A 75 38.11 9.18 8.81
C PRO A 75 36.91 9.75 9.60
N TRP A 76 37.15 10.26 10.81
CA TRP A 76 36.09 10.86 11.64
C TRP A 76 35.51 12.14 11.03
N ILE A 77 36.33 12.92 10.33
CA ILE A 77 35.89 14.15 9.67
C ILE A 77 34.98 13.81 8.48
N VAL A 78 35.33 12.77 7.71
CA VAL A 78 34.52 12.31 6.58
C VAL A 78 33.18 11.77 7.09
N PHE A 79 33.19 10.99 8.16
CA PHE A 79 31.96 10.50 8.79
C PHE A 79 31.06 11.65 9.26
N ALA A 80 31.62 12.64 9.97
CA ALA A 80 30.85 13.81 10.42
C ALA A 80 30.32 14.65 9.26
N GLY A 81 31.11 14.84 8.20
CA GLY A 81 30.71 15.54 6.98
C GLY A 81 29.58 14.84 6.24
N ALA A 82 29.74 13.55 5.93
CA ALA A 82 28.71 12.75 5.26
C ALA A 82 27.44 12.63 6.12
N GLY A 83 27.58 12.41 7.43
CA GLY A 83 26.46 12.33 8.37
C GLY A 83 25.69 13.65 8.48
N SER A 84 26.39 14.78 8.61
CA SER A 84 25.75 16.10 8.65
C SER A 84 25.08 16.46 7.33
N ALA A 85 25.70 16.13 6.19
CA ALA A 85 25.09 16.30 4.87
C ALA A 85 23.81 15.46 4.72
N LEU A 86 23.80 14.22 5.20
CA LEU A 86 22.63 13.35 5.15
C LEU A 86 21.49 13.89 6.02
N ILE A 87 21.80 14.34 7.25
CA ILE A 87 20.81 14.94 8.15
C ILE A 87 20.22 16.20 7.51
N LEU A 88 21.07 17.08 6.97
CA LEU A 88 20.64 18.33 6.36
C LEU A 88 19.76 18.07 5.12
N THR A 89 20.19 17.16 4.24
CA THR A 89 19.45 16.79 3.05
C THR A 89 18.09 16.17 3.40
N SER A 90 18.06 15.27 4.39
CA SER A 90 16.81 14.67 4.87
C SER A 90 15.88 15.70 5.48
N PHE A 91 16.41 16.62 6.30
CA PHE A 91 15.64 17.69 6.91
C PHE A 91 15.03 18.63 5.86
N LEU A 92 15.81 19.06 4.87
CA LEU A 92 15.32 19.85 3.74
C LEU A 92 14.27 19.08 2.93
N GLY A 93 14.50 17.79 2.68
CA GLY A 93 13.56 16.92 1.97
C GLY A 93 12.21 16.81 2.68
N VAL A 94 12.21 16.64 4.01
CA VAL A 94 10.98 16.61 4.80
C VAL A 94 10.28 17.97 4.79
N LEU A 95 11.02 19.07 4.94
CA LEU A 95 10.44 20.42 4.93
C LEU A 95 9.77 20.76 3.59
N VAL A 96 10.48 20.50 2.49
CA VAL A 96 9.94 20.70 1.13
C VAL A 96 8.80 19.73 0.86
N GLY A 97 8.93 18.46 1.25
CA GLY A 97 7.89 17.44 1.08
C GLY A 97 6.61 17.79 1.83
N GLN A 98 6.72 18.25 3.08
CA GLN A 98 5.57 18.68 3.88
C GLN A 98 4.91 19.94 3.29
N TRP A 99 5.71 20.91 2.85
CA TRP A 99 5.20 22.10 2.18
C TRP A 99 4.45 21.73 0.90
N LEU A 100 5.01 20.83 0.08
CA LEU A 100 4.39 20.37 -1.16
C LEU A 100 3.11 19.57 -0.90
N ALA A 101 3.11 18.70 0.11
CA ALA A 101 1.95 17.94 0.56
C ALA A 101 0.81 18.83 1.07
N SER A 102 1.11 20.00 1.62
CA SER A 102 0.09 20.96 2.05
C SER A 102 -0.59 21.70 0.88
N ARG A 103 0.03 21.75 -0.29
CA ARG A 103 -0.43 22.52 -1.46
C ARG A 103 -1.04 21.66 -2.55
N ILE A 104 -0.64 20.39 -2.65
CA ILE A 104 -0.96 19.50 -3.77
C ILE A 104 -1.75 18.30 -3.27
N SER A 105 -2.71 17.82 -4.08
CA SER A 105 -3.47 16.62 -3.75
C SER A 105 -2.57 15.37 -3.63
N PRO A 106 -2.85 14.44 -2.69
CA PRO A 106 -2.05 13.22 -2.52
C PRO A 106 -1.90 12.40 -3.81
N ARG A 107 -2.99 12.30 -4.59
CA ARG A 107 -3.01 11.57 -5.87
C ARG A 107 -2.02 12.15 -6.88
N THR A 108 -1.89 13.47 -6.94
CA THR A 108 -0.92 14.11 -7.85
C THR A 108 0.52 13.80 -7.41
N LEU A 109 0.79 13.76 -6.10
CA LEU A 109 2.11 13.43 -5.56
C LEU A 109 2.50 11.98 -5.84
N GLU A 110 1.56 11.04 -5.68
CA GLU A 110 1.79 9.62 -6.00
C GLU A 110 2.11 9.42 -7.49
N ILE A 111 1.34 10.05 -8.38
CA ILE A 111 1.58 9.99 -9.82
C ILE A 111 2.91 10.66 -10.17
N ALA A 112 3.22 11.81 -9.58
CA ALA A 112 4.48 12.52 -9.80
C ALA A 112 5.68 11.68 -9.35
N ALA A 113 5.63 11.09 -8.15
CA ALA A 113 6.70 10.23 -7.63
C ALA A 113 6.90 8.99 -8.51
N GLY A 114 5.82 8.28 -8.86
CA GLY A 114 5.87 7.12 -9.75
C GLY A 114 6.40 7.45 -11.14
N SER A 115 5.94 8.57 -11.73
CA SER A 115 6.42 9.02 -13.04
C SER A 115 7.89 9.43 -13.01
N SER A 116 8.36 10.06 -11.93
CA SER A 116 9.77 10.44 -11.75
C SER A 116 10.66 9.21 -11.65
N LEU A 117 10.22 8.18 -10.90
CA LEU A 117 10.94 6.91 -10.82
C LEU A 117 11.01 6.19 -12.16
N LEU A 118 9.91 6.13 -12.91
CA LEU A 118 9.92 5.56 -14.26
C LEU A 118 10.84 6.35 -15.21
N LEU A 119 10.77 7.68 -15.16
CA LEU A 119 11.62 8.54 -15.99
C LEU A 119 13.10 8.29 -15.71
N ILE A 120 13.51 8.31 -14.44
CA ILE A 120 14.90 8.03 -14.05
C ILE A 120 15.31 6.62 -14.48
N SER A 121 14.43 5.63 -14.34
CA SER A 121 14.70 4.26 -14.77
C SER A 121 14.95 4.15 -16.28
N VAL A 122 14.14 4.82 -17.11
CA VAL A 122 14.33 4.84 -18.57
C VAL A 122 15.60 5.60 -18.96
N LEU A 123 15.87 6.74 -18.31
CA LEU A 123 17.08 7.54 -18.58
C LEU A 123 18.35 6.74 -18.28
N LEU A 124 18.41 6.08 -17.13
CA LEU A 124 19.55 5.23 -16.76
C LEU A 124 19.70 4.04 -17.71
N PHE A 125 18.59 3.44 -18.16
CA PHE A 125 18.63 2.34 -19.12
C PHE A 125 19.17 2.79 -20.48
N TRP A 126 18.80 3.99 -20.93
CA TRP A 126 19.32 4.58 -22.16
C TRP A 126 20.82 4.87 -22.07
N GLU A 127 21.27 5.50 -20.98
CA GLU A 127 22.68 5.80 -20.70
C GLU A 127 23.55 4.53 -20.56
N VAL A 128 22.95 3.40 -20.19
CA VAL A 128 23.63 2.10 -20.18
C VAL A 128 23.76 1.51 -21.59
N LEU A 129 22.81 1.79 -22.50
CA LEU A 129 22.79 1.21 -23.84
C LEU A 129 23.58 2.02 -24.88
N HIS A 130 23.77 3.32 -24.66
CA HIS A 130 24.52 4.23 -25.54
C HIS A 130 25.69 4.86 -24.79
#